data_AF-A0A971LV50-F1
#
_entry.id   AF-A0A971LV50-F1
#
_cell.length_a   1.000
_cell.length_b   1.000
_cell.length_c   1.000
_cell.angle_alpha   90.00
_cell.angle_beta   90.00
_cell.angle_gamma   90.00
#
_symmetry.space_group_name_H-M   'P 1'
#
loop_
_entity.id
_entity.type
_entity.pdbx_description
1 polymer ?
#
loop_
_entity_poly.entity_id
_entity_poly.type
_entity_poly.pdbx_seq_one_letter_code
_entity_poly.pdbx_strand_id
1 'polypeptide(L)'
;MLNIKTISYKIKFLEEIVFKEEPEIAFFKAIYKRLKNILCINSEKDCKNCPHSSKCLYSYLSAKDFQCISSMPIIVHKPLFSNRGMKANDILDLKFTFLGDSIKHIDFIDFILKEFEARGLFREKHKFAIINRYIDQANILEDHGKINGIKILTPIDRKDNIFKAEREKLDNLNKLYNITDKSIDLIDRPYEFKAIKFKITNPLHIGSNKLVLEGYVGTVKFIEPITKSYLLDIINVIGAGEFYALGGGTIEFYKYDKENAINKVHPYT
;
A
#
# COMPACT_ATOMS: atom_id res chain seq x y z
N MET A 1 -15.22 10.92 -9.12
CA MET A 1 -13.79 10.92 -9.53
C MET A 1 -12.95 10.22 -8.46
N LEU A 2 -11.92 9.44 -8.84
CA LEU A 2 -11.04 8.82 -7.84
C LEU A 2 -10.06 9.86 -7.27
N ASN A 3 -10.18 10.13 -5.97
CA ASN A 3 -9.32 11.05 -5.24
C ASN A 3 -8.17 10.29 -4.58
N ILE A 4 -7.22 9.84 -5.40
CA ILE A 4 -5.99 9.18 -4.94
C ILE A 4 -4.80 9.82 -5.65
N LYS A 5 -3.76 10.16 -4.90
CA LYS A 5 -2.48 10.63 -5.47
C LYS A 5 -1.35 9.78 -4.99
N THR A 6 -0.39 9.57 -5.88
CA THR A 6 0.86 8.92 -5.54
C THR A 6 1.99 9.91 -5.70
N ILE A 7 2.81 10.03 -4.67
CA ILE A 7 4.06 10.78 -4.71
C ILE A 7 5.23 9.80 -4.73
N SER A 8 6.21 10.09 -5.56
CA SER A 8 7.37 9.24 -5.76
C SER A 8 8.65 10.07 -5.71
N TYR A 9 9.63 9.52 -5.01
CA TYR A 9 10.94 10.10 -4.82
C TYR A 9 11.99 9.14 -5.34
N LYS A 10 12.90 9.66 -6.17
CA LYS A 10 14.14 8.95 -6.48
C LYS A 10 15.19 9.42 -5.50
N ILE A 11 15.66 8.52 -4.64
CA ILE A 11 16.63 8.81 -3.58
C ILE A 11 17.95 8.16 -3.96
N LYS A 12 18.99 8.97 -4.13
CA LYS A 12 20.36 8.50 -4.38
C LYS A 12 21.14 8.51 -3.07
N PHE A 13 21.66 7.35 -2.66
CA PHE A 13 22.51 7.27 -1.47
C PHE A 13 23.90 7.84 -1.76
N LEU A 14 24.45 8.63 -0.84
CA LEU A 14 25.79 9.21 -0.97
C LEU A 14 26.86 8.35 -0.27
N GLU A 15 26.41 7.46 0.60
CA GLU A 15 27.24 6.60 1.44
C GLU A 15 26.63 5.19 1.45
N GLU A 16 27.44 4.19 1.81
CA GLU A 16 26.93 2.84 2.02
C GLU A 16 26.10 2.77 3.31
N ILE A 17 24.97 2.06 3.26
CA ILE A 17 24.09 1.82 4.39
C ILE A 17 23.51 0.42 4.35
N VAL A 18 23.44 -0.23 5.50
CA VAL A 18 22.70 -1.48 5.70
C VAL A 18 21.54 -1.22 6.65
N PHE A 19 20.32 -1.36 6.14
CA PHE A 19 19.10 -1.21 6.91
C PHE A 19 18.80 -2.46 7.73
N LYS A 20 18.24 -2.28 8.92
CA LYS A 20 17.77 -3.39 9.78
C LYS A 20 16.51 -4.08 9.21
N GLU A 21 15.77 -3.36 8.38
CA GLU A 21 14.54 -3.77 7.71
C GLU A 21 14.52 -3.23 6.27
N GLU A 22 13.45 -3.46 5.52
CA GLU A 22 13.32 -2.93 4.16
C GLU A 22 13.46 -1.39 4.15
N PRO A 23 14.27 -0.79 3.26
CA PRO A 23 14.51 0.65 3.23
C PRO A 23 13.24 1.50 3.20
N GLU A 24 12.23 1.08 2.43
CA GLU A 24 10.95 1.77 2.28
C GLU A 24 10.21 1.86 3.62
N ILE A 25 10.21 0.76 4.39
CA ILE A 25 9.61 0.70 5.72
C ILE A 25 10.42 1.54 6.70
N ALA A 26 11.75 1.50 6.60
CA ALA A 26 12.63 2.30 7.45
C ALA A 26 12.39 3.81 7.25
N PHE A 27 12.26 4.27 6.00
CA PHE A 27 11.84 5.64 5.68
C PHE A 27 10.44 5.94 6.21
N PHE A 28 9.47 5.07 5.96
CA PHE A 28 8.10 5.26 6.44
C PHE A 28 8.03 5.44 7.96
N LYS A 29 8.74 4.60 8.72
CA LYS A 29 8.86 4.75 10.19
C LYS A 29 9.54 6.04 10.60
N ALA A 30 10.65 6.40 9.97
CA ALA A 30 11.39 7.62 10.28
C ALA A 30 10.49 8.84 10.06
N ILE A 31 9.77 8.86 8.94
CA ILE A 31 8.79 9.89 8.59
C ILE A 31 7.71 10.01 9.66
N TYR A 32 7.02 8.92 10.01
CA TYR A 32 5.95 8.98 11.00
C TYR A 32 6.43 9.32 12.40
N LYS A 33 7.65 8.90 12.76
CA LYS A 33 8.29 9.32 14.01
C LYS A 33 8.52 10.84 14.02
N ARG A 34 9.00 11.40 12.91
CA ARG A 34 9.21 12.84 12.78
C ARG A 34 7.88 13.59 12.79
N LEU A 35 6.88 13.08 12.08
CA LEU A 35 5.52 13.63 12.04
C LEU A 35 4.89 13.65 13.44
N LYS A 36 5.03 12.59 14.24
CA LYS A 36 4.59 12.54 15.64
C LYS A 36 5.23 13.66 16.45
N ASN A 37 6.54 13.89 16.27
CA ASN A 37 7.27 14.93 16.99
C ASN A 37 6.89 16.37 16.56
N ILE A 38 6.37 16.55 15.35
CA ILE A 38 5.93 17.87 14.86
C ILE A 38 4.49 18.16 15.31
N LEU A 39 3.60 17.16 15.20
CA LEU A 39 2.15 17.36 15.34
C LEU A 39 1.57 16.94 16.69
N CYS A 40 2.22 16.03 17.42
CA CYS A 40 1.68 15.49 18.65
C CYS A 40 2.11 16.32 19.86
N ILE A 41 1.13 16.89 20.57
CA ILE A 41 1.35 17.58 21.85
C ILE A 41 1.88 16.63 22.92
N ASN A 42 1.58 15.33 22.80
CA ASN A 42 2.02 14.30 23.74
C ASN A 42 2.76 13.17 23.03
N SER A 43 3.95 13.47 22.50
CA SER A 43 4.75 12.56 21.70
C SER A 43 5.15 11.26 22.42
N GLU A 44 5.14 11.26 23.76
CA GLU A 44 5.56 10.12 24.59
C GLU A 44 4.42 9.15 24.95
N LYS A 45 3.16 9.56 24.81
CA LYS A 45 1.99 8.70 25.14
C LYS A 45 1.45 7.94 23.92
N ASP A 46 0.72 6.87 24.23
CA ASP A 46 -0.03 6.07 23.26
C ASP A 46 -1.25 6.85 22.74
N CYS A 47 -1.51 6.77 21.43
CA CYS A 47 -2.69 7.35 20.79
C CYS A 47 -4.01 6.69 21.23
N LYS A 48 -4.00 5.41 21.62
CA LYS A 48 -5.22 4.65 21.96
C LYS A 48 -6.11 5.34 22.98
N ASN A 49 -5.48 5.89 24.01
CA ASN A 49 -6.13 6.52 25.15
C ASN A 49 -5.98 8.05 25.14
N CYS A 50 -5.55 8.62 24.00
CA CYS A 50 -5.37 10.06 23.89
C CYS A 50 -6.73 10.75 23.69
N PRO A 51 -7.10 11.70 24.57
CA PRO A 51 -8.39 12.41 24.48
C PRO A 51 -8.51 13.29 23.22
N HIS A 52 -7.38 13.63 22.59
CA HIS A 52 -7.33 14.43 21.38
C HIS A 52 -7.28 13.60 20.09
N SER A 53 -7.29 12.27 20.16
CA SER A 53 -7.10 11.38 19.00
C SER A 53 -8.06 11.63 17.84
N SER A 54 -9.30 12.05 18.11
CA SER A 54 -10.32 12.34 17.10
C SER A 54 -10.07 13.61 16.28
N LYS A 55 -9.29 14.56 16.81
CA LYS A 55 -8.94 15.82 16.11
C LYS A 55 -7.44 15.91 15.78
N CYS A 56 -6.66 14.92 16.17
CA CYS A 56 -5.21 14.92 16.00
C CYS A 56 -4.86 14.48 14.58
N LEU A 57 -4.19 15.37 13.82
CA LEU A 57 -3.76 15.08 12.46
C LEU A 57 -2.79 13.89 12.38
N TYR A 58 -1.89 13.74 13.36
CA TYR A 58 -1.02 12.55 13.42
C TYR A 58 -1.84 11.26 13.59
N SER A 59 -2.83 11.25 14.49
CA SER A 59 -3.71 10.10 14.69
C SER A 59 -4.50 9.76 13.42
N TYR A 60 -4.99 10.78 12.72
CA TYR A 60 -5.67 10.64 11.43
C TYR A 60 -4.76 10.00 10.37
N LEU A 61 -3.56 10.54 10.15
CA LEU A 61 -2.63 10.03 9.12
C LEU A 61 -2.05 8.66 9.46
N SER A 62 -1.82 8.37 10.75
CA SER A 62 -1.21 7.11 11.20
C SER A 62 -2.21 6.01 11.53
N ALA A 63 -3.52 6.24 11.36
CA ALA A 63 -4.58 5.37 11.85
C ALA A 63 -4.37 4.95 13.32
N LYS A 64 -4.30 5.97 14.19
CA LYS A 64 -4.08 5.85 15.64
C LYS A 64 -2.73 5.20 15.99
N ASP A 65 -1.62 5.76 15.49
CA ASP A 65 -0.28 5.25 15.74
C ASP A 65 -0.13 3.77 15.34
N PHE A 66 -0.62 3.46 14.13
CA PHE A 66 -0.59 2.15 13.48
C PHE A 66 -1.42 1.05 14.16
N GLN A 67 -2.31 1.40 15.08
CA GLN A 67 -3.19 0.43 15.75
C GLN A 67 -4.31 -0.07 14.85
N CYS A 68 -4.71 0.71 13.85
CA CYS A 68 -5.78 0.35 12.91
C CYS A 68 -5.23 0.34 11.47
N ILE A 69 -4.26 -0.53 11.20
CA ILE A 69 -3.52 -0.55 9.91
C ILE A 69 -4.45 -0.72 8.69
N SER A 70 -5.55 -1.46 8.84
CA SER A 70 -6.60 -1.64 7.83
C SER A 70 -7.37 -0.37 7.46
N SER A 71 -7.15 0.73 8.19
CA SER A 71 -7.80 2.02 7.97
C SER A 71 -6.80 3.14 7.63
N MET A 72 -5.55 2.81 7.28
CA MET A 72 -4.50 3.79 7.05
C MET A 72 -4.67 4.55 5.72
N PRO A 73 -4.64 5.90 5.72
CA PRO A 73 -4.85 6.67 4.50
C PRO A 73 -3.61 6.83 3.63
N ILE A 74 -2.43 6.43 4.12
CA ILE A 74 -1.16 6.54 3.41
C ILE A 74 -0.54 5.15 3.29
N ILE A 75 -0.17 4.79 2.07
CA ILE A 75 0.39 3.50 1.70
C ILE A 75 1.84 3.70 1.31
N VAL A 76 2.77 2.93 1.89
CA VAL A 76 4.14 2.81 1.37
C VAL A 76 4.22 1.64 0.40
N HIS A 77 4.69 1.91 -0.81
CA HIS A 77 4.90 0.87 -1.82
C HIS A 77 6.25 0.21 -1.61
N LYS A 78 6.27 -1.12 -1.66
CA LYS A 78 7.50 -1.91 -1.68
C LYS A 78 7.26 -3.26 -2.35
N PRO A 79 8.30 -3.92 -2.90
CA PRO A 79 8.21 -5.32 -3.30
C PRO A 79 7.99 -6.25 -2.09
N LEU A 80 7.78 -7.54 -2.37
CA LEU A 80 7.69 -8.56 -1.33
C LEU A 80 8.96 -8.58 -0.46
N PHE A 81 10.12 -8.49 -1.12
CA PHE A 81 11.43 -8.37 -0.49
C PHE A 81 12.21 -7.22 -1.15
N SER A 82 12.79 -6.34 -0.33
CA SER A 82 13.69 -5.27 -0.77
C SER A 82 15.12 -5.59 -0.34
N ASN A 83 16.09 -5.19 -1.16
CA ASN A 83 17.50 -5.24 -0.75
C ASN A 83 17.71 -4.27 0.42
N ARG A 84 18.36 -4.75 1.49
CA ARG A 84 18.62 -3.96 2.71
C ARG A 84 19.97 -3.26 2.68
N GLY A 85 20.89 -3.66 1.80
CA GLY A 85 22.17 -2.99 1.62
C GLY A 85 22.12 -2.05 0.41
N MET A 86 22.40 -0.77 0.63
CA MET A 86 22.51 0.23 -0.43
C MET A 86 23.94 0.75 -0.46
N LYS A 87 24.57 0.72 -1.63
CA LYS A 87 25.89 1.30 -1.86
C LYS A 87 25.77 2.78 -2.20
N ALA A 88 26.91 3.49 -2.13
CA ALA A 88 27.00 4.84 -2.67
C ALA A 88 26.60 4.84 -4.15
N ASN A 89 25.77 5.82 -4.53
CA ASN A 89 25.11 5.99 -5.82
C ASN A 89 23.95 5.04 -6.14
N ASP A 90 23.63 4.06 -5.29
CA ASP A 90 22.41 3.27 -5.48
C ASP A 90 21.17 4.18 -5.37
N ILE A 91 20.14 3.83 -6.13
CA ILE A 91 18.88 4.57 -6.19
C ILE A 91 17.78 3.74 -5.55
N LEU A 92 17.06 4.34 -4.60
CA LEU A 92 15.79 3.84 -4.07
C LEU A 92 14.64 4.63 -4.69
N ASP A 93 13.69 3.92 -5.30
CA ASP A 93 12.40 4.46 -5.70
C ASP A 93 11.43 4.38 -4.51
N LEU A 94 11.31 5.46 -3.75
CA LEU A 94 10.43 5.56 -2.59
C LEU A 94 9.08 6.15 -3.01
N LYS A 95 7.99 5.38 -2.85
CA LYS A 95 6.66 5.74 -3.35
C LYS A 95 5.59 5.65 -2.26
N PHE A 96 4.78 6.69 -2.15
CA PHE A 96 3.65 6.77 -1.22
C PHE A 96 2.34 7.09 -1.94
N THR A 97 1.28 6.35 -1.64
CA THR A 97 -0.08 6.66 -2.12
C THR A 97 -0.93 7.21 -1.00
N PHE A 98 -1.59 8.34 -1.26
CA PHE A 98 -2.48 9.05 -0.36
C PHE A 98 -3.93 8.87 -0.81
N LEU A 99 -4.78 8.52 0.14
CA LEU A 99 -6.19 8.26 -0.08
C LEU A 99 -7.04 9.47 0.30
N GLY A 100 -7.84 9.96 -0.63
CA GLY A 100 -8.88 10.96 -0.40
C GLY A 100 -8.35 12.26 0.22
N ASP A 101 -9.02 12.74 1.25
CA ASP A 101 -8.70 13.97 1.97
C ASP A 101 -7.29 14.00 2.56
N SER A 102 -6.64 12.85 2.78
CA SER A 102 -5.24 12.81 3.23
C SER A 102 -4.25 13.44 2.23
N ILE A 103 -4.64 13.56 0.95
CA ILE A 103 -3.85 14.22 -0.10
C ILE A 103 -3.48 15.66 0.27
N LYS A 104 -4.33 16.34 1.05
CA LYS A 104 -4.09 17.72 1.54
C LYS A 104 -2.86 17.82 2.45
N HIS A 105 -2.28 16.69 2.85
CA HIS A 105 -1.18 16.61 3.81
C HIS A 105 0.11 16.05 3.19
N ILE A 106 0.20 15.96 1.85
CA ILE A 106 1.42 15.53 1.14
C ILE A 106 2.64 16.37 1.55
N ASP A 107 2.46 17.69 1.73
CA ASP A 107 3.55 18.62 2.03
C ASP A 107 4.29 18.28 3.34
N PHE A 108 3.65 17.59 4.29
CA PHE A 108 4.34 17.11 5.48
C PHE A 108 5.40 16.06 5.15
N ILE A 109 5.14 15.15 4.20
CA ILE A 109 6.11 14.14 3.76
C ILE A 109 7.27 14.81 3.03
N ASP A 110 6.97 15.78 2.17
CA ASP A 110 8.01 16.57 1.48
C ASP A 110 8.91 17.31 2.45
N PHE A 111 8.31 18.03 3.39
CA PHE A 111 9.04 18.76 4.42
C PHE A 111 9.98 17.82 5.19
N ILE A 112 9.46 16.67 5.64
CA ILE A 112 10.24 15.71 6.43
C ILE A 112 11.37 15.07 5.59
N LEU A 113 11.11 14.70 4.34
CA LEU A 113 12.14 14.12 3.47
C LEU A 113 13.22 15.15 3.11
N LYS A 114 12.85 16.41 2.88
CA LYS A 114 13.83 17.49 2.69
C LYS A 114 14.64 17.77 3.95
N GLU A 115 14.02 17.69 5.12
CA GLU A 115 14.76 17.75 6.39
C GLU A 115 15.76 16.58 6.51
N PHE A 116 15.35 15.36 6.17
CA PHE A 116 16.23 14.19 6.19
C PHE A 116 17.34 14.26 5.15
N GLU A 117 17.10 14.84 3.97
CA GLU A 117 18.14 15.09 2.96
C GLU A 117 19.19 16.08 3.50
N ALA A 118 18.76 17.17 4.14
CA ALA A 118 19.65 18.20 4.67
C ALA A 118 20.46 17.73 5.89
N ARG A 119 19.83 16.97 6.79
CA ARG A 119 20.44 16.54 8.07
C ARG A 119 21.02 15.14 8.01
N GLY A 120 20.64 14.31 7.04
CA GLY A 120 20.92 12.88 7.00
C GLY A 120 19.90 12.04 7.79
N LEU A 121 19.70 10.81 7.34
CA LEU A 121 18.78 9.84 7.94
C LEU A 121 19.35 9.30 9.27
N PHE A 122 18.45 9.01 10.23
CA PHE A 122 18.79 8.43 11.54
C PHE A 122 19.78 9.23 12.39
N ARG A 123 19.53 10.54 12.55
CA ARG A 123 20.41 11.48 13.27
C ARG A 123 21.77 11.62 12.57
N GLU A 124 21.71 12.02 11.30
CA GLU A 124 22.88 12.43 10.51
C GLU A 124 23.87 11.32 10.13
N LYS A 125 23.53 10.06 10.38
CA LYS A 125 24.43 8.93 10.12
C LYS A 125 24.56 8.55 8.66
N HIS A 126 23.57 8.88 7.84
CA HIS A 126 23.52 8.43 6.45
C HIS A 126 23.00 9.52 5.53
N LYS A 127 23.84 9.94 4.60
CA LYS A 127 23.51 11.00 3.64
C LYS A 127 22.91 10.43 2.35
N PHE A 128 21.94 11.15 1.82
CA PHE A 128 21.30 10.86 0.53
C PHE A 128 20.91 12.17 -0.14
N ALA A 129 20.60 12.10 -1.44
CA ALA A 129 20.05 13.21 -2.22
C ALA A 129 18.76 12.78 -2.91
N ILE A 130 17.77 13.67 -2.94
CA ILE A 130 16.52 13.49 -3.68
C ILE A 130 16.77 14.00 -5.10
N ILE A 131 16.98 13.08 -6.04
CA ILE A 131 17.32 13.42 -7.44
C ILE A 131 16.08 13.76 -8.27
N ASN A 132 14.92 13.24 -7.90
CA ASN A 132 13.67 13.55 -8.59
C ASN A 132 12.47 13.37 -7.65
N ARG A 133 11.41 14.13 -7.91
CA ARG A 133 10.12 14.05 -7.25
C ARG A 133 9.02 14.21 -8.30
N TYR A 134 8.08 13.29 -8.33
CA TYR A 134 6.89 13.38 -9.18
C TYR A 134 5.63 13.02 -8.40
N ILE A 135 4.51 13.63 -8.81
CA ILE A 135 3.19 13.33 -8.27
C ILE A 135 2.32 12.87 -9.43
N ASP A 136 1.75 11.68 -9.28
CA ASP A 136 0.78 11.13 -10.21
C ASP A 136 -0.60 11.10 -9.55
N GLN A 137 -1.63 11.52 -10.29
CA GLN A 137 -3.00 11.27 -9.89
C GLN A 137 -3.43 9.90 -10.40
N ALA A 138 -4.02 9.08 -9.53
CA ALA A 138 -4.53 7.79 -9.95
C ALA A 138 -5.74 8.00 -10.85
N ASN A 139 -5.57 7.73 -12.13
CA ASN A 139 -6.64 7.74 -13.10
C ASN A 139 -7.05 6.30 -13.38
N ILE A 140 -8.26 5.93 -12.98
CA ILE A 140 -8.88 4.70 -13.43
C ILE A 140 -9.47 4.99 -14.80
N LEU A 141 -8.80 4.51 -15.85
CA LEU A 141 -9.37 4.43 -17.18
C LEU A 141 -10.38 3.28 -17.18
N GLU A 142 -11.61 3.53 -17.63
CA GLU A 142 -12.63 2.49 -17.76
C GLU A 142 -12.17 1.50 -18.84
N ASP A 143 -11.61 0.39 -18.39
CA ASP A 143 -11.22 -0.75 -19.22
C ASP A 143 -12.27 -1.84 -19.03
N HIS A 144 -13.10 -2.08 -20.05
CA HIS A 144 -14.10 -3.15 -20.05
C HIS A 144 -13.53 -4.51 -20.47
N GLY A 145 -12.21 -4.68 -20.40
CA GLY A 145 -11.52 -5.94 -20.65
C GLY A 145 -12.06 -7.07 -19.76
N LYS A 146 -12.15 -8.27 -20.32
CA LYS A 146 -12.43 -9.48 -19.56
C LYS A 146 -11.14 -10.01 -18.92
N ILE A 147 -11.25 -10.46 -17.68
CA ILE A 147 -10.15 -11.09 -16.95
C ILE A 147 -10.54 -12.49 -16.49
N ASN A 148 -9.55 -13.38 -16.47
CA ASN A 148 -9.69 -14.74 -15.98
C ASN A 148 -9.42 -14.88 -14.48
N GLY A 149 -8.79 -13.88 -13.87
CA GLY A 149 -8.35 -13.94 -12.49
C GLY A 149 -7.44 -12.80 -12.09
N ILE A 150 -6.96 -12.88 -10.86
CA ILE A 150 -5.96 -11.99 -10.28
C ILE A 150 -4.82 -12.79 -9.65
N LYS A 151 -3.59 -12.30 -9.80
CA LYS A 151 -2.41 -12.78 -9.07
C LYS A 151 -2.21 -11.88 -7.87
N ILE A 152 -2.10 -12.47 -6.69
CA ILE A 152 -1.75 -11.77 -5.45
C ILE A 152 -0.25 -11.94 -5.27
N LEU A 153 0.49 -10.83 -5.35
CA LEU A 153 1.96 -10.79 -5.31
C LEU A 153 2.52 -10.59 -3.90
N THR A 154 1.79 -9.88 -3.04
CA THR A 154 2.14 -9.71 -1.63
C THR A 154 0.98 -10.16 -0.74
N PRO A 155 1.24 -10.62 0.50
CA PRO A 155 0.27 -11.39 1.26
C PRO A 155 -1.04 -10.64 1.55
N ILE A 156 -2.15 -11.36 1.50
CA ILE A 156 -3.45 -10.94 2.04
C ILE A 156 -3.85 -11.80 3.24
N ASP A 157 -4.59 -11.25 4.19
CA ASP A 157 -4.95 -11.87 5.48
C ASP A 157 -6.02 -12.97 5.39
N ARG A 158 -6.66 -13.15 4.24
CA ARG A 158 -7.80 -14.07 4.07
C ARG A 158 -7.78 -14.85 2.77
N LYS A 159 -8.42 -16.02 2.77
CA LYS A 159 -8.62 -16.87 1.59
C LYS A 159 -10.03 -16.79 1.02
N ASP A 160 -11.02 -16.67 1.89
CA ASP A 160 -12.43 -16.72 1.54
C ASP A 160 -13.04 -15.32 1.51
N ASN A 161 -14.10 -15.16 0.71
CA ASN A 161 -14.86 -13.91 0.60
C ASN A 161 -14.00 -12.66 0.32
N ILE A 162 -12.93 -12.82 -0.47
CA ILE A 162 -11.94 -11.76 -0.72
C ILE A 162 -12.65 -10.49 -1.20
N PHE A 163 -13.47 -10.57 -2.24
CA PHE A 163 -14.11 -9.38 -2.83
C PHE A 163 -15.14 -8.70 -1.91
N LYS A 164 -15.83 -9.47 -1.07
CA LYS A 164 -16.74 -8.90 -0.06
C LYS A 164 -15.95 -8.12 0.99
N ALA A 165 -14.88 -8.72 1.50
CA ALA A 165 -13.99 -8.08 2.47
C ALA A 165 -13.33 -6.82 1.91
N GLU A 166 -12.84 -6.87 0.66
CA GLU A 166 -12.23 -5.71 0.02
C GLU A 166 -13.24 -4.59 -0.18
N ARG A 167 -14.47 -4.90 -0.58
CA ARG A 167 -15.53 -3.91 -0.69
C ARG A 167 -15.81 -3.24 0.66
N GLU A 168 -16.02 -4.03 1.72
CA GLU A 168 -16.26 -3.51 3.08
C GLU A 168 -15.11 -2.63 3.58
N LYS A 169 -13.86 -3.03 3.30
CA LYS A 169 -12.66 -2.22 3.59
C LYS A 169 -12.72 -0.89 2.85
N LEU A 170 -12.99 -0.90 1.54
CA LEU A 170 -13.04 0.32 0.73
C LEU A 170 -14.19 1.24 1.13
N ASP A 171 -15.35 0.70 1.49
CA ASP A 171 -16.48 1.49 2.00
C ASP A 171 -16.10 2.22 3.30
N ASN A 172 -15.42 1.52 4.22
CA ASN A 172 -14.91 2.12 5.46
C ASN A 172 -13.86 3.21 5.19
N LEU A 173 -12.89 2.94 4.31
CA LEU A 173 -11.90 3.93 3.91
C LEU A 173 -12.54 5.14 3.23
N ASN A 174 -13.53 4.91 2.36
CA ASN A 174 -14.23 5.97 1.67
C ASN A 174 -15.01 6.86 2.65
N LYS A 175 -15.65 6.27 3.65
CA LYS A 175 -16.34 7.00 4.72
C LYS A 175 -15.39 7.87 5.54
N LEU A 176 -14.16 7.40 5.78
CA LEU A 176 -13.16 8.13 6.58
C LEU A 176 -12.46 9.24 5.79
N TYR A 177 -12.24 9.02 4.49
CA TYR A 177 -11.32 9.84 3.71
C TYR A 177 -11.90 10.43 2.43
N ASN A 178 -13.15 10.15 2.05
CA ASN A 178 -13.77 10.67 0.83
C ASN A 178 -12.91 10.37 -0.43
N ILE A 179 -12.68 9.08 -0.68
CA ILE A 179 -11.84 8.57 -1.78
C ILE A 179 -12.56 8.65 -3.13
N THR A 180 -13.85 8.37 -3.17
CA THR A 180 -14.66 8.35 -4.38
C THR A 180 -16.15 8.59 -4.09
N ASP A 181 -16.84 9.16 -5.07
CA ASP A 181 -18.28 9.36 -5.14
C ASP A 181 -19.00 8.21 -5.88
N LYS A 182 -18.27 7.41 -6.65
CA LYS A 182 -18.82 6.27 -7.41
C LYS A 182 -19.14 5.11 -6.47
N SER A 183 -20.26 4.45 -6.70
CA SER A 183 -20.61 3.21 -6.00
C SER A 183 -19.60 2.11 -6.31
N ILE A 184 -19.27 1.30 -5.29
CA ILE A 184 -18.38 0.15 -5.42
C ILE A 184 -19.23 -1.11 -5.37
N ASP A 185 -19.46 -1.70 -6.55
CA ASP A 185 -20.25 -2.91 -6.68
C ASP A 185 -19.47 -4.16 -6.25
N LEU A 186 -20.18 -5.09 -5.62
CA LEU A 186 -19.63 -6.36 -5.20
C LEU A 186 -19.37 -7.27 -6.41
N ILE A 187 -18.19 -7.89 -6.45
CA ILE A 187 -17.96 -9.04 -7.34
C ILE A 187 -18.54 -10.28 -6.66
N ASP A 188 -19.74 -10.65 -7.07
CA ASP A 188 -20.41 -11.89 -6.65
C ASP A 188 -20.29 -12.95 -7.74
N ARG A 189 -19.07 -13.49 -7.87
CA ARG A 189 -18.71 -14.49 -8.86
C ARG A 189 -17.90 -15.60 -8.20
N PRO A 190 -18.22 -16.88 -8.47
CA PRO A 190 -17.43 -18.00 -8.00
C PRO A 190 -15.98 -17.94 -8.49
N TYR A 191 -15.05 -18.28 -7.61
CA TYR A 191 -13.63 -18.34 -7.91
C TYR A 191 -12.93 -19.45 -7.12
N GLU A 192 -11.80 -19.91 -7.64
CA GLU A 192 -10.85 -20.76 -6.92
C GLU A 192 -9.64 -19.91 -6.50
N PHE A 193 -9.17 -20.08 -5.26
CA PHE A 193 -7.94 -19.44 -4.80
C PHE A 193 -6.85 -20.47 -4.50
N LYS A 194 -5.89 -20.59 -5.42
CA LYS A 194 -4.70 -21.44 -5.24
C LYS A 194 -3.61 -20.61 -4.59
N ALA A 195 -3.43 -20.80 -3.28
CA ALA A 195 -2.57 -19.94 -2.48
C ALA A 195 -1.65 -20.71 -1.53
N ILE A 196 -0.43 -20.20 -1.40
CA ILE A 196 0.53 -20.61 -0.38
C ILE A 196 0.42 -19.67 0.83
N LYS A 197 0.58 -20.24 2.02
CA LYS A 197 0.63 -19.46 3.26
C LYS A 197 2.02 -18.86 3.40
N PHE A 198 2.09 -17.57 3.66
CA PHE A 198 3.31 -16.81 3.84
C PHE A 198 3.32 -16.20 5.24
N LYS A 199 4.47 -16.26 5.91
CA LYS A 199 4.64 -15.66 7.25
C LYS A 199 6.02 -15.02 7.35
N ILE A 200 6.05 -13.75 7.71
CA ILE A 200 7.28 -13.07 8.08
C ILE A 200 7.57 -13.40 9.54
N THR A 201 8.74 -14.01 9.77
CA THR A 201 9.14 -14.51 11.09
C THR A 201 9.42 -13.39 12.09
N ASN A 202 9.95 -12.26 11.61
CA ASN A 202 10.26 -11.10 12.44
C ASN A 202 9.10 -10.10 12.43
N PRO A 203 8.47 -9.83 13.59
CA PRO A 203 7.38 -8.87 13.66
C PRO A 203 7.86 -7.45 13.33
N LEU A 204 7.05 -6.73 12.56
CA LEU A 204 7.30 -5.33 12.25
C LEU A 204 6.87 -4.45 13.43
N HIS A 205 7.82 -3.70 13.99
CA HIS A 205 7.55 -2.76 15.07
C HIS A 205 7.41 -1.35 14.49
N ILE A 206 6.20 -0.80 14.46
CA ILE A 206 5.91 0.50 13.87
C ILE A 206 4.99 1.31 14.78
N GLY A 207 5.41 2.53 15.11
CA GLY A 207 4.69 3.33 16.10
C GLY A 207 4.63 2.64 17.47
N SER A 208 3.41 2.55 18.01
CA SER A 208 3.12 1.80 19.24
C SER A 208 2.84 0.31 19.01
N ASN A 209 2.81 -0.15 17.75
CA ASN A 209 2.30 -1.46 17.39
C ASN A 209 3.38 -2.48 17.00
N LYS A 210 3.07 -3.76 17.21
CA LYS A 210 3.86 -4.92 16.78
C LYS A 210 2.99 -5.77 15.85
N LEU A 211 3.33 -5.73 14.56
CA LEU A 211 2.58 -6.40 13.51
C LEU A 211 3.26 -7.72 13.12
N VAL A 212 2.50 -8.82 13.13
CA VAL A 212 2.93 -10.10 12.56
C VAL A 212 2.33 -10.19 11.17
N LEU A 213 3.17 -10.11 10.15
CA LEU A 213 2.74 -10.17 8.76
C LEU A 213 2.61 -11.63 8.34
N GLU A 214 1.38 -12.12 8.35
CA GLU A 214 1.00 -13.46 7.93
C GLU A 214 -0.16 -13.37 6.94
N GLY A 215 -0.17 -14.21 5.93
CA GLY A 215 -1.22 -14.18 4.92
C GLY A 215 -1.00 -15.18 3.80
N TYR A 216 -1.60 -14.90 2.65
CA TYR A 216 -1.66 -15.78 1.51
C TYR A 216 -1.22 -15.06 0.24
N VAL A 217 -0.40 -15.74 -0.56
CA VAL A 217 0.09 -15.30 -1.88
C VAL A 217 -0.32 -16.38 -2.88
N GLY A 218 -0.79 -16.00 -4.05
CA GLY A 218 -1.33 -16.99 -4.98
C GLY A 218 -2.15 -16.42 -6.11
N THR A 219 -3.03 -17.25 -6.65
CA THR A 219 -3.83 -16.91 -7.84
C THR A 219 -5.30 -17.18 -7.57
N VAL A 220 -6.11 -16.14 -7.67
CA VAL A 220 -7.56 -16.23 -7.74
C VAL A 220 -7.94 -16.41 -9.21
N LYS A 221 -8.65 -17.48 -9.52
CA LYS A 221 -9.15 -17.77 -10.87
C LYS A 221 -10.67 -17.80 -10.83
N PHE A 222 -11.33 -16.95 -11.61
CA PHE A 222 -12.78 -17.00 -11.74
C PHE A 222 -13.19 -18.25 -12.53
N ILE A 223 -14.33 -18.84 -12.16
CA ILE A 223 -14.87 -19.99 -12.91
C ILE A 223 -15.22 -19.56 -14.34
N GLU A 224 -15.81 -18.36 -14.48
CA GLU A 224 -16.07 -17.70 -15.75
C GLU A 224 -15.35 -16.35 -15.81
N PRO A 225 -14.83 -15.93 -16.99
CA PRO A 225 -14.20 -14.61 -17.12
C PRO A 225 -15.17 -13.49 -16.75
N ILE A 226 -14.70 -12.54 -15.94
CA ILE A 226 -15.50 -11.38 -15.52
C ILE A 226 -15.03 -10.13 -16.24
N THR A 227 -15.93 -9.17 -16.45
CA THR A 227 -15.54 -7.83 -16.87
C THR A 227 -14.82 -7.16 -15.71
N LYS A 228 -13.71 -6.48 -16.00
CA LYS A 228 -12.98 -5.69 -15.01
C LYS A 228 -13.94 -4.64 -14.39
N SER A 229 -13.94 -4.57 -13.07
CA SER A 229 -14.85 -3.73 -12.31
C SER A 229 -14.11 -2.61 -11.59
N TYR A 230 -14.86 -1.57 -11.22
CA TYR A 230 -14.31 -0.45 -10.46
C TYR A 230 -13.70 -0.88 -9.11
N LEU A 231 -14.28 -1.90 -8.46
CA LEU A 231 -13.71 -2.52 -7.27
C LEU A 231 -12.27 -3.03 -7.53
N LEU A 232 -12.06 -3.76 -8.63
CA LEU A 232 -10.74 -4.28 -8.98
C LEU A 232 -9.75 -3.20 -9.32
N ASP A 233 -10.19 -2.14 -10.00
CA ASP A 233 -9.34 -1.01 -10.32
C ASP A 233 -8.85 -0.30 -9.05
N ILE A 234 -9.72 -0.11 -8.05
CA ILE A 234 -9.32 0.46 -6.76
C ILE A 234 -8.38 -0.49 -6.01
N ILE A 235 -8.67 -1.80 -5.96
CA ILE A 235 -7.80 -2.78 -5.31
C ILE A 235 -6.41 -2.77 -5.97
N ASN A 236 -6.32 -2.63 -7.29
CA ASN A 236 -5.04 -2.57 -7.99
C ASN A 236 -4.21 -1.32 -7.64
N VAL A 237 -4.85 -0.22 -7.22
CA VAL A 237 -4.16 1.00 -6.78
C VAL A 237 -3.79 0.95 -5.29
N ILE A 238 -4.71 0.46 -4.44
CA ILE A 238 -4.59 0.50 -2.97
C ILE A 238 -3.87 -0.73 -2.41
N GLY A 239 -4.06 -1.89 -3.03
CA GLY A 239 -3.71 -3.19 -2.47
C GLY A 239 -4.88 -3.85 -1.72
N ALA A 240 -4.90 -5.17 -1.76
CA ALA A 240 -5.86 -6.02 -1.06
C ALA A 240 -5.44 -6.31 0.39
N GLY A 241 -6.38 -6.80 1.20
CA GLY A 241 -6.14 -7.24 2.56
C GLY A 241 -5.88 -6.11 3.57
N GLU A 242 -5.62 -6.50 4.80
CA GLU A 242 -5.42 -5.63 5.97
C GLU A 242 -4.10 -4.85 5.91
N PHE A 243 -3.03 -5.47 5.42
CA PHE A 243 -1.68 -4.90 5.43
C PHE A 243 -1.35 -4.06 4.18
N TYR A 244 -2.35 -3.64 3.41
CA TYR A 244 -2.16 -2.87 2.18
C TYR A 244 -1.29 -1.63 2.38
N ALA A 245 -1.46 -0.94 3.52
CA ALA A 245 -0.71 0.27 3.87
C ALA A 245 0.81 0.07 3.96
N LEU A 246 1.26 -1.19 4.12
CA LEU A 246 2.67 -1.59 4.24
C LEU A 246 3.16 -2.33 2.98
N GLY A 247 2.48 -2.16 1.85
CA GLY A 247 2.77 -2.84 0.58
C GLY A 247 2.19 -4.26 0.49
N GLY A 248 1.22 -4.60 1.33
CA GLY A 248 0.47 -5.85 1.26
C GLY A 248 -0.58 -5.88 0.13
N GLY A 249 -0.98 -7.09 -0.26
CA GLY A 249 -2.02 -7.34 -1.27
C GLY A 249 -1.87 -6.68 -2.64
N THR A 250 -0.64 -6.46 -3.12
CA THR A 250 -0.41 -6.04 -4.51
C THR A 250 -0.96 -7.11 -5.45
N ILE A 251 -1.69 -6.69 -6.49
CA ILE A 251 -2.28 -7.61 -7.47
C ILE A 251 -1.83 -7.33 -8.91
N GLU A 252 -1.96 -8.35 -9.75
CA GLU A 252 -1.87 -8.25 -11.21
C GLU A 252 -3.06 -8.97 -11.87
N PHE A 253 -3.54 -8.44 -13.00
CA PHE A 253 -4.66 -9.04 -13.74
C PHE A 253 -4.21 -10.10 -14.74
N TYR A 254 -4.91 -11.22 -14.82
CA TYR A 254 -4.81 -12.17 -15.93
C TYR A 254 -5.82 -11.78 -17.01
N LYS A 255 -5.37 -11.18 -18.10
CA LYS A 255 -6.25 -10.85 -19.23
C LYS A 255 -6.78 -12.11 -19.91
N TYR A 256 -8.00 -12.02 -20.44
CA TYR A 256 -8.58 -13.06 -21.27
C TYR A 256 -8.05 -12.95 -22.71
N ASP A 257 -7.18 -13.88 -23.12
CA ASP A 257 -6.76 -13.98 -24.51
C ASP A 257 -7.71 -14.89 -25.30
N LYS A 258 -8.45 -14.32 -26.25
CA LYS A 258 -9.35 -15.06 -27.14
C LYS A 258 -8.63 -16.12 -27.97
N GLU A 259 -7.35 -15.92 -28.31
CA GLU A 259 -6.59 -16.81 -29.20
C GLU A 259 -6.38 -18.22 -28.63
N ASN A 260 -6.31 -18.36 -27.30
CA ASN A 260 -6.18 -19.68 -26.66
C ASN A 260 -7.52 -20.41 -26.46
N ALA A 261 -8.66 -19.71 -26.64
CA ALA A 261 -9.99 -20.32 -26.51
C ALA A 261 -10.48 -20.97 -27.80
N ILE A 262 -10.03 -20.49 -28.97
CA ILE A 262 -10.42 -21.03 -30.28
C ILE A 262 -9.67 -22.35 -30.56
N ASN A 263 -8.42 -22.50 -30.11
CA ASN A 263 -7.61 -23.72 -30.33
C ASN A 263 -7.97 -24.91 -29.42
N LYS A 264 -9.03 -24.81 -28.60
CA LYS A 264 -9.54 -25.92 -27.78
C LYS A 264 -10.89 -26.49 -28.24
N VAL A 265 -11.43 -25.98 -29.35
CA VAL A 265 -12.65 -26.50 -29.98
C VAL A 265 -12.27 -27.08 -31.34
N HIS A 266 -11.59 -28.23 -31.33
CA HIS A 266 -11.62 -29.31 -32.34
C HIS A 266 -10.39 -30.22 -32.18
N PRO A 267 -10.48 -31.29 -31.37
CA PRO A 267 -9.98 -32.58 -31.78
C PRO A 267 -11.14 -33.35 -32.43
N TYR A 268 -10.83 -34.20 -33.42
CA TYR A 268 -11.75 -35.09 -34.14
C TYR A 268 -12.48 -34.47 -35.35
N THR A 269 -11.75 -34.43 -36.47
CA THR A 269 -12.16 -35.16 -37.68
C THR A 269 -11.07 -36.17 -38.01
#